data_AF-A0A538FHV8-F1
#
_entry.id   AF-A0A538FHV8-F1
#
_cell.length_a   1.000
_cell.length_b   1.000
_cell.length_c   1.000
_cell.angle_alpha   90.00
_cell.angle_beta   90.00
_cell.angle_gamma   90.00
#
_symmetry.space_group_name_H-M   'P 1'
#
loop_
_entity.id
_entity.type
_entity.pdbx_description
1 polymer ?
#
loop_
_entity_poly.entity_id
_entity_poly.type
_entity_poly.pdbx_seq_one_letter_code
_entity_poly.pdbx_strand_id
1 'polypeptide(L)'
;MSERLRLWLERGASGYHLRDAATGQPVRWEDSRLRVVAVAGVSFRPGNVDDPSFDPGRSVALVREPDNEHDPNAVAIWNEERTLQVGYVPREVAAELGGDEQAVSLWRVEGGLRVLIVPADAWVLWPWARCSS
;
A
#
# COMPACT_ATOMS: atom_id res chain seq x y z
N MET A 1 -5.97 3.42 24.41
CA MET A 1 -4.85 2.53 24.09
C MET A 1 -5.25 1.78 22.83
N SER A 2 -4.90 2.26 21.64
CA SER A 2 -5.15 1.50 20.41
C SER A 2 -4.18 0.35 20.36
N GLU A 3 -4.70 -0.87 20.26
CA GLU A 3 -3.89 -2.04 19.96
C GLU A 3 -3.30 -1.84 18.56
N ARG A 4 -1.97 -1.74 18.46
CA ARG A 4 -1.28 -1.60 17.18
C ARG A 4 -1.67 -2.76 16.27
N LEU A 5 -2.20 -2.43 15.10
CA LEU A 5 -2.61 -3.42 14.11
C LEU A 5 -1.37 -4.18 13.61
N ARG A 6 -1.26 -5.47 13.89
CA ARG A 6 -0.14 -6.30 13.40
C ARG A 6 -0.65 -7.19 12.29
N LEU A 7 -0.18 -6.97 11.07
CA LEU A 7 -0.59 -7.73 9.89
C LEU A 7 0.55 -8.60 9.39
N TRP A 8 0.25 -9.86 9.13
CA TRP A 8 1.10 -10.80 8.41
C TRP A 8 0.57 -10.99 7.01
N LEU A 9 1.44 -10.75 6.01
CA LEU A 9 1.11 -10.99 4.61
C LEU A 9 1.56 -12.39 4.19
N GLU A 10 0.68 -13.38 4.31
CA GLU A 10 1.00 -14.75 3.95
C GLU A 10 0.80 -14.98 2.44
N ARG A 11 1.84 -15.48 1.75
CA ARG A 11 1.70 -15.93 0.36
C ARG A 11 0.97 -17.27 0.32
N GLY A 12 -0.22 -17.29 -0.26
CA GLY A 12 -1.01 -18.49 -0.54
C GLY A 12 -0.81 -19.01 -1.96
N ALA A 13 -1.49 -20.13 -2.27
CA ALA A 13 -1.45 -20.77 -3.58
C ALA A 13 -2.06 -19.92 -4.72
N SER A 14 -2.89 -18.92 -4.38
CA SER A 14 -3.62 -18.09 -5.34
C SER A 14 -3.48 -16.58 -5.08
N GLY A 15 -2.49 -16.16 -4.28
CA GLY A 15 -2.28 -14.75 -3.95
C GLY A 15 -1.72 -14.53 -2.55
N TYR A 16 -2.16 -13.48 -1.89
CA TYR A 16 -1.80 -13.14 -0.52
C TYR A 16 -3.02 -13.19 0.40
N HIS A 17 -2.80 -13.50 1.67
CA HIS A 17 -3.80 -13.43 2.73
C HIS A 17 -3.24 -12.59 3.86
N LEU A 18 -4.08 -11.70 4.42
CA LEU A 18 -3.74 -10.98 5.63
C LEU A 18 -4.14 -11.81 6.84
N ARG A 19 -3.25 -11.88 7.82
CA ARG A 19 -3.57 -12.37 9.17
C ARG A 19 -3.24 -11.30 10.19
N ASP A 20 -4.08 -11.19 11.19
CA ASP A 20 -3.78 -10.41 12.38
C ASP A 20 -2.80 -11.23 13.23
N ALA A 21 -1.60 -10.71 13.48
CA ALA A 21 -0.57 -11.40 14.23
C ALA A 21 -0.83 -11.40 15.74
N ALA A 22 -1.71 -10.52 16.24
CA ALA A 22 -2.11 -10.52 17.64
C ALA A 22 -3.15 -11.61 17.93
N THR A 23 -4.09 -11.83 17.01
CA THR A 23 -5.20 -12.79 17.21
C THR A 23 -5.06 -14.09 16.41
N GLY A 24 -4.17 -14.12 15.41
CA GLY A 24 -4.02 -15.23 14.46
C GLY A 24 -5.15 -15.33 13.44
N GLN A 25 -6.14 -14.42 13.49
CA GLN A 25 -7.33 -14.49 12.65
C GLN A 25 -7.07 -13.93 11.24
N PRO A 26 -7.71 -14.50 10.21
CA PRO A 26 -7.64 -13.93 8.87
C PRO A 26 -8.32 -12.56 8.85
N VAL A 27 -7.64 -11.57 8.28
CA VAL A 27 -8.18 -10.22 8.06
C VAL A 27 -8.68 -10.12 6.63
N ARG A 28 -9.92 -9.68 6.48
CA ARG A 28 -10.51 -9.46 5.15
C ARG A 28 -9.97 -8.18 4.54
N TRP A 29 -9.92 -8.13 3.22
CA TRP A 29 -9.51 -6.91 2.51
C TRP A 29 -10.49 -5.75 2.73
N GLU A 30 -11.75 -6.05 3.09
CA GLU A 30 -12.77 -5.05 3.46
C GLU A 30 -12.75 -4.65 4.96
N ASP A 31 -11.74 -5.06 5.74
CA ASP A 31 -11.64 -4.66 7.15
C ASP A 31 -11.44 -3.14 7.25
N SER A 32 -12.31 -2.45 8.00
CA SER A 32 -12.29 -0.99 8.17
C SER A 32 -10.97 -0.41 8.69
N ARG A 33 -10.11 -1.23 9.31
CA ARG A 33 -8.81 -0.81 9.86
C ARG A 33 -7.72 -0.71 8.79
N LEU A 34 -7.95 -1.22 7.58
CA LEU A 34 -7.01 -1.19 6.46
C LEU A 34 -7.72 -0.87 5.16
N ARG A 35 -6.96 -0.47 4.15
CA ARG A 35 -7.53 -0.13 2.84
C ARG A 35 -6.67 -0.72 1.75
N VAL A 36 -7.27 -1.52 0.88
CA VAL A 36 -6.60 -1.96 -0.35
C VAL A 36 -7.15 -1.17 -1.51
N VAL A 37 -6.27 -0.41 -2.17
CA VAL A 37 -6.65 0.45 -3.29
C VAL A 37 -5.87 0.10 -4.54
N ALA A 38 -6.53 0.23 -5.68
CA ALA A 38 -5.85 0.27 -6.97
C ALA A 38 -5.28 1.68 -7.17
N VAL A 39 -3.98 1.76 -7.46
CA VAL A 39 -3.32 3.04 -7.77
C VAL A 39 -4.01 3.67 -8.98
N ALA A 40 -4.37 4.94 -8.84
CA ALA A 40 -4.98 5.72 -9.90
C ALA A 40 -3.90 6.35 -10.79
N GLY A 41 -4.20 6.44 -12.09
CA GLY A 41 -3.35 7.15 -13.05
C GLY A 41 -2.08 6.43 -13.49
N VAL A 42 -1.95 5.13 -13.17
CA VAL A 42 -0.81 4.30 -13.59
C VAL A 42 -0.63 4.28 -15.11
N SER A 43 -1.73 4.30 -15.86
CA SER A 43 -1.72 4.33 -17.33
C SER A 43 -1.13 5.61 -17.92
N PHE A 44 -1.11 6.73 -17.17
CA PHE A 44 -0.45 7.97 -17.60
C PHE A 44 1.07 7.93 -17.42
N ARG A 45 1.59 6.91 -16.71
CA ARG A 45 3.01 6.72 -16.41
C ARG A 45 3.47 5.31 -16.80
N PRO A 46 3.38 4.95 -18.10
CA PRO A 46 3.73 3.62 -18.56
C PRO A 46 5.18 3.28 -18.19
N GLY A 47 5.40 2.09 -17.64
CA GLY A 47 6.72 1.60 -17.22
C GLY A 47 7.11 1.91 -15.77
N ASN A 48 6.55 2.94 -15.13
CA ASN A 48 6.89 3.24 -13.73
C ASN A 48 6.37 2.15 -12.78
N VAL A 49 5.19 1.58 -13.08
CA VAL A 49 4.64 0.45 -12.33
C VAL A 49 5.46 -0.82 -12.47
N ASP A 50 6.27 -0.90 -13.53
CA ASP A 50 7.08 -2.08 -13.81
C ASP A 50 8.38 -2.11 -13.01
N ASP A 51 8.73 -0.99 -12.38
CA ASP A 51 9.97 -0.83 -11.60
C ASP A 51 10.00 -1.75 -10.36
N PRO A 52 11.10 -2.48 -10.09
CA PRO A 52 11.22 -3.38 -8.94
C PRO A 52 10.96 -2.74 -7.58
N SER A 53 11.07 -1.41 -7.47
CA SER A 53 10.71 -0.66 -6.26
C SER A 53 9.23 -0.81 -5.88
N PHE A 54 8.38 -1.22 -6.82
CA PHE A 54 6.96 -1.51 -6.61
C PHE A 54 6.63 -3.01 -6.61
N ASP A 55 7.65 -3.87 -6.51
CA ASP A 55 7.43 -5.31 -6.33
C ASP A 55 6.59 -5.58 -5.07
N PRO A 56 5.77 -6.64 -5.05
CA PRO A 56 5.01 -7.06 -3.87
C PRO A 56 5.84 -7.05 -2.57
N GLY A 57 5.31 -6.38 -1.54
CA GLY A 57 5.93 -6.27 -0.22
C GLY A 57 6.90 -5.10 -0.06
N ARG A 58 7.08 -4.24 -1.06
CA ARG A 58 7.87 -3.02 -0.96
C ARG A 58 7.08 -1.90 -0.29
N SER A 59 7.74 -1.17 0.59
CA SER A 59 7.20 0.07 1.16
C SER A 59 7.06 1.12 0.06
N VAL A 60 5.96 1.86 0.09
CA VAL A 60 5.74 3.00 -0.80
C VAL A 60 5.46 4.24 0.05
N ALA A 61 5.97 5.38 -0.41
CA ALA A 61 5.77 6.65 0.26
C ALA A 61 4.48 7.31 -0.23
N LEU A 62 3.62 7.71 0.71
CA LEU A 62 2.47 8.55 0.46
C LEU A 62 2.87 10.02 0.66
N VAL A 63 2.69 10.85 -0.37
CA VAL A 63 3.02 12.28 -0.33
C VAL A 63 1.78 13.08 -0.66
N ARG A 64 1.35 13.94 0.26
CA ARG A 64 0.21 14.83 0.03
C ARG A 64 0.58 16.02 -0.83
N GLU A 65 -0.36 16.40 -1.68
CA GLU A 65 -0.25 17.57 -2.55
C GLU A 65 -1.45 18.50 -2.31
N PRO A 66 -1.49 19.22 -1.17
CA PRO A 66 -2.60 20.11 -0.85
C PRO A 66 -2.77 21.28 -1.83
N ASP A 67 -1.68 21.66 -2.50
CA ASP A 67 -1.66 22.72 -3.51
C ASP A 67 -2.04 22.22 -4.92
N ASN A 68 -2.49 20.96 -5.06
CA ASN A 68 -2.91 20.43 -6.34
C ASN A 68 -4.22 21.10 -6.80
N GLU A 69 -4.18 21.75 -7.97
CA GLU A 69 -5.29 22.50 -8.55
C GLU A 69 -6.55 21.64 -8.79
N HIS A 70 -6.39 20.33 -9.01
CA HIS A 70 -7.50 19.43 -9.29
C HIS A 70 -8.17 18.88 -8.02
N ASP A 71 -7.36 18.56 -7.00
CA ASP A 71 -7.83 17.93 -5.78
C ASP A 71 -6.90 18.24 -4.59
N PRO A 72 -7.34 19.05 -3.62
CA PRO A 72 -6.52 19.39 -2.45
C PRO A 72 -6.26 18.20 -1.52
N ASN A 73 -6.97 17.09 -1.71
CA ASN A 73 -6.73 15.84 -0.98
C ASN A 73 -5.82 14.87 -1.75
N ALA A 74 -5.24 15.28 -2.88
CA ALA A 74 -4.41 14.40 -3.70
C ALA A 74 -3.24 13.84 -2.88
N VAL A 75 -3.09 12.51 -2.95
CA VAL A 75 -1.95 11.80 -2.35
C VAL A 75 -1.22 11.04 -3.44
N ALA A 76 -0.03 11.50 -3.77
CA ALA A 76 0.87 10.86 -4.69
C ALA A 76 1.51 9.62 -4.04
N ILE A 77 1.64 8.54 -4.82
CA ILE A 77 2.29 7.30 -4.41
C ILE A 77 3.65 7.23 -5.08
N TRP A 78 4.68 7.21 -4.24
CA TRP A 78 6.08 7.15 -4.63
C TRP A 78 6.71 5.84 -4.14
N ASN A 79 7.84 5.44 -4.73
CA ASN A 79 8.68 4.44 -4.08
C ASN A 79 9.20 4.96 -2.73
N GLU A 80 9.72 4.06 -1.90
CA GLU A 80 10.26 4.39 -0.57
C GLU A 80 11.26 5.56 -0.60
N GLU A 81 12.13 5.59 -1.61
CA GLU A 81 13.16 6.63 -1.79
C GLU A 81 12.62 7.97 -2.30
N ARG A 82 11.33 8.04 -2.66
CA ARG A 82 10.68 9.22 -3.29
C ARG A 82 11.38 9.70 -4.56
N THR A 83 11.95 8.78 -5.33
CA THR A 83 12.61 9.06 -6.61
C THR A 83 11.71 8.76 -7.81
N LEU A 84 10.74 7.85 -7.65
CA LEU A 84 9.84 7.41 -8.70
C LEU A 84 8.39 7.43 -8.22
N GLN A 85 7.52 8.14 -8.93
CA GLN A 85 6.09 8.19 -8.65
C GLN A 85 5.33 7.30 -9.64
N VAL A 86 4.55 6.38 -9.09
CA VAL A 86 3.75 5.40 -9.86
C VAL A 86 2.34 5.91 -10.15
N GLY A 87 1.79 6.78 -9.30
CA GLY A 87 0.46 7.33 -9.50
C GLY A 87 -0.07 8.02 -8.24
N TYR A 88 -1.38 7.92 -8.04
CA TYR A 88 -2.09 8.56 -6.93
C TYR A 88 -3.00 7.58 -6.19
N VAL A 89 -3.28 7.87 -4.93
CA VAL A 89 -4.39 7.25 -4.20
C VAL A 89 -5.71 7.71 -4.86
N PRO A 90 -6.70 6.81 -5.06
CA PRO A 90 -8.03 7.21 -5.53
C PRO A 90 -8.64 8.30 -4.64
N ARG A 91 -9.28 9.29 -5.25
CA ARG A 91 -9.81 10.49 -4.58
C ARG A 91 -10.66 10.19 -3.34
N GLU A 92 -11.55 9.20 -3.45
CA GLU A 92 -12.43 8.78 -2.36
C GLU A 92 -11.65 8.35 -1.12
N VAL A 93 -10.57 7.59 -1.32
CA VAL A 93 -9.72 7.12 -0.22
C VAL A 93 -8.76 8.21 0.24
N ALA A 94 -8.21 8.99 -0.70
CA ALA A 94 -7.29 10.07 -0.41
C ALA A 94 -7.89 11.11 0.55
N ALA A 95 -9.17 11.43 0.37
CA ALA A 95 -9.94 12.33 1.24
C ALA A 95 -10.15 11.79 2.67
N GLU A 96 -10.03 10.48 2.87
CA GLU A 96 -10.21 9.83 4.18
C GLU A 96 -8.90 9.59 4.92
N LEU A 97 -7.74 9.85 4.30
CA LEU A 97 -6.44 9.68 4.95
C LEU A 97 -6.19 10.79 5.98
N GLY A 98 -5.48 10.46 7.05
CA GLY A 98 -5.00 11.33 8.13
C GLY A 98 -3.62 11.94 7.89
N GLY A 99 -2.75 11.27 7.14
CA GLY A 99 -1.47 11.79 6.62
C GLY A 99 -0.23 11.12 7.15
N ASP A 100 -0.42 10.29 8.15
CA ASP A 100 0.59 9.50 8.83
C ASP A 100 0.53 8.03 8.40
N GLU A 101 -0.43 7.64 7.56
CA GLU A 101 -0.54 6.27 7.08
C GLU A 101 0.71 5.80 6.36
N GLN A 102 1.00 4.53 6.54
CA GLN A 102 2.00 3.82 5.76
C GLN A 102 1.31 3.02 4.65
N ALA A 103 2.04 2.79 3.56
CA ALA A 103 1.56 1.99 2.46
C ALA A 103 2.61 1.00 1.96
N VAL A 104 2.12 -0.15 1.49
CA VAL A 104 2.94 -1.26 0.98
C VAL A 104 2.35 -1.75 -0.34
N SER A 105 3.18 -2.03 -1.33
CA SER A 105 2.75 -2.68 -2.57
C SER A 105 2.28 -4.12 -2.29
N LEU A 106 1.12 -4.48 -2.81
CA LEU A 106 0.57 -5.83 -2.63
C LEU A 106 0.81 -6.70 -3.86
N TRP A 107 0.28 -6.30 -5.01
CA TRP A 107 0.52 -6.99 -6.28
C TRP A 107 0.27 -6.09 -7.48
N ARG A 108 0.91 -6.46 -8.58
CA ARG A 108 0.64 -5.88 -9.89
C ARG A 108 -0.53 -6.64 -10.52
N VAL A 109 -1.47 -5.89 -11.06
CA VAL A 109 -2.49 -6.38 -11.99
C VAL A 109 -2.07 -5.94 -13.39
N GLU A 110 -2.63 -6.51 -14.47
CA GLU A 110 -2.33 -6.03 -15.82
C GLU A 110 -2.50 -4.51 -15.93
N GLY A 111 -1.39 -3.79 -16.09
CA GLY A 111 -1.36 -2.33 -16.19
C GLY A 111 -1.66 -1.56 -14.90
N GLY A 112 -1.61 -2.18 -13.72
CA GLY A 112 -1.92 -1.50 -12.46
C GLY A 112 -1.20 -2.04 -11.23
N LEU A 113 -1.23 -1.27 -10.15
CA LEU A 113 -0.67 -1.63 -8.85
C LEU A 113 -1.77 -1.59 -7.79
N ARG A 114 -1.80 -2.58 -6.91
CA ARG A 114 -2.57 -2.49 -5.66
C ARG A 114 -1.64 -2.22 -4.49
N VAL A 115 -2.05 -1.29 -3.65
CA VAL A 115 -1.35 -0.94 -2.40
C VAL A 115 -2.26 -1.17 -1.21
N LEU A 116 -1.65 -1.66 -0.13
CA LEU A 116 -2.25 -1.72 1.20
C LEU A 116 -1.90 -0.44 1.93
N ILE A 117 -2.89 0.29 2.39
CA ILE A 117 -2.75 1.47 3.27
C ILE A 117 -3.22 1.07 4.65
N VAL A 118 -2.40 1.35 5.66
CA VAL A 118 -2.68 1.05 7.06
C VAL A 118 -2.21 2.20 7.95
N PRO A 119 -2.73 2.31 9.18
CA PRO A 119 -2.28 3.31 10.14
C PRO A 119 -0.76 3.33 10.35
N ALA A 120 -0.21 4.49 10.69
CA ALA A 120 1.23 4.71 10.94
C ALA A 120 1.83 3.74 11.97
N ASP A 121 1.02 3.36 12.95
CA ASP A 121 1.41 2.51 14.08
C ASP A 121 1.19 1.01 13.80
N ALA A 122 0.63 0.67 12.63
CA ALA A 122 0.45 -0.70 12.21
C ALA A 122 1.80 -1.33 11.87
N TRP A 123 1.93 -2.63 12.09
CA TRP A 123 3.11 -3.41 11.77
C TRP A 123 2.76 -4.36 10.65
N VAL A 124 3.32 -4.15 9.47
CA VAL A 124 3.16 -5.06 8.33
C VAL A 124 4.41 -5.93 8.24
N LEU A 125 4.27 -7.21 8.58
CA LEU A 125 5.36 -8.18 8.53
C LEU A 125 5.15 -9.12 7.34
N TRP A 126 6.23 -9.33 6.59
CA TRP A 126 6.29 -10.34 5.54
C TRP A 126 6.91 -11.62 6.10
N PRO A 127 6.35 -12.82 5.84
CA PRO A 127 6.80 -14.07 6.46
C PRO A 127 8.29 -14.36 6.24
N TRP A 128 8.88 -14.03 5.07
CA TRP A 128 10.33 -14.04 4.86
C TRP A 128 10.72 -13.58 3.44
N ALA A 129 11.68 -12.67 3.33
CA ALA A 129 12.79 -12.85 2.40
C ALA A 129 13.65 -13.98 3.00
N ARG A 130 13.87 -15.06 2.26
CA ARG A 130 14.81 -16.09 2.72
C ARG A 130 16.15 -15.41 2.63
N CYS A 131 16.86 -15.33 3.76
CA CYS A 131 18.31 -15.22 3.72
C CYS A 131 18.81 -16.39 2.87
N SER A 132 19.18 -16.12 1.62
CA SER A 132 20.03 -17.01 0.85
C SER A 132 21.40 -16.95 1.49
N SER A 133 21.73 -17.96 2.30
CA SER A 133 23.12 -18.27 2.65
C SER A 133 23.86 -18.82 1.42
#